data_AF-A0A2M7Y816-F1
#
_entry.id   AF-A0A2M7Y816-F1
#
_cell.length_a   1.000
_cell.length_b   1.000
_cell.length_c   1.000
_cell.angle_alpha   90.00
_cell.angle_beta   90.00
_cell.angle_gamma   90.00
#
_symmetry.space_group_name_H-M   'P 1'
#
loop_
_entity.id
_entity.type
_entity.pdbx_description
1 polymer ?
#
loop_
_entity_poly.entity_id
_entity_poly.type
_entity_poly.pdbx_seq_one_letter_code
_entity_poly.pdbx_strand_id
1 'polypeptide(L)'
;MSRIDEEALAEAYNRGLACEKAGDIDGAARAYAQVLRIDPDDRGGAAVRLAAMGRAPAPDRAPEAYVETLFDQHAEAFDTILVDQLGYRTPEDLRAALAGRGPFARLLDLGCGTGLTGAALADMTAHR
;
A
#
# COMPACT_ATOMS: atom_id res chain seq x y z
N MET A 1 -3.95 -18.59 -16.69
CA MET A 1 -4.85 -17.58 -16.09
C MET A 1 -5.84 -17.17 -17.15
N SER A 2 -7.14 -17.18 -16.84
CA SER A 2 -8.16 -16.66 -17.77
C SER A 2 -7.85 -15.18 -18.04
N ARG A 3 -7.92 -14.76 -19.30
CA ARG A 3 -7.68 -13.35 -19.67
C ARG A 3 -8.86 -12.53 -19.13
N ILE A 4 -8.62 -11.77 -18.08
CA ILE A 4 -9.59 -10.83 -17.53
C ILE A 4 -9.78 -9.70 -18.53
N ASP A 5 -11.02 -9.24 -18.67
CA ASP A 5 -11.34 -8.04 -19.42
C ASP A 5 -10.97 -6.81 -18.55
N GLU A 6 -9.74 -6.32 -18.72
CA GLU A 6 -9.18 -5.22 -17.94
C GLU A 6 -9.96 -3.91 -18.14
N GLU A 7 -10.49 -3.67 -19.34
CA GLU A 7 -11.27 -2.47 -19.64
C GLU A 7 -12.62 -2.53 -18.90
N ALA A 8 -13.32 -3.66 -19.00
CA ALA A 8 -14.58 -3.86 -18.27
C ALA A 8 -14.38 -3.83 -16.75
N LEU A 9 -13.25 -4.37 -16.27
CA LEU A 9 -12.86 -4.33 -14.85
C LEU A 9 -12.67 -2.88 -14.38
N ALA A 10 -11.86 -2.10 -15.09
CA ALA A 10 -11.58 -0.70 -14.76
C ALA A 10 -12.86 0.14 -14.82
N GLU A 11 -13.70 -0.06 -15.83
CA GLU A 11 -14.97 0.65 -15.95
C GLU A 11 -15.92 0.33 -14.78
N ALA A 12 -16.06 -0.95 -14.42
CA ALA A 12 -16.87 -1.36 -13.27
C ALA A 12 -16.35 -0.78 -11.95
N TYR A 13 -15.03 -0.78 -11.75
CA TYR A 13 -14.40 -0.22 -10.56
C TYR A 13 -14.61 1.29 -10.47
N ASN A 14 -14.39 2.02 -11.57
CA ASN A 14 -14.58 3.48 -11.63
C ASN A 14 -16.04 3.89 -11.38
N ARG A 15 -17.01 3.11 -11.87
CA ARG A 15 -18.43 3.32 -11.52
C ARG A 15 -18.67 3.15 -10.02
N GLY A 16 -18.04 2.14 -9.39
CA GLY A 16 -18.10 1.95 -7.94
C GLY A 16 -17.59 3.17 -7.17
N LEU A 17 -16.42 3.68 -7.54
CA LEU A 17 -15.82 4.88 -6.95
C LEU A 17 -16.71 6.13 -7.14
N ALA A 18 -17.28 6.30 -8.33
CA ALA A 18 -18.16 7.43 -8.61
C ALA A 18 -19.43 7.38 -7.75
N CYS A 19 -20.05 6.21 -7.61
CA CYS A 19 -21.21 6.01 -6.73
C CYS A 19 -20.87 6.24 -5.25
N GLU A 20 -19.73 5.74 -4.75
CA GLU A 20 -19.27 6.01 -3.39
C GLU A 20 -19.13 7.52 -3.13
N LYS A 21 -18.46 8.22 -4.05
CA LYS A 21 -18.26 9.66 -3.95
C LYS A 21 -19.57 10.45 -3.99
N ALA A 22 -20.57 9.93 -4.70
CA ALA A 22 -21.91 10.51 -4.77
C ALA A 22 -22.81 10.13 -3.56
N GLY A 23 -22.36 9.23 -2.68
CA GLY A 23 -23.17 8.70 -1.57
C GLY A 23 -24.21 7.64 -1.98
N ASP A 24 -24.22 7.20 -3.24
CA ASP A 24 -25.08 6.11 -3.73
C ASP A 24 -24.47 4.75 -3.35
N ILE A 25 -24.66 4.36 -2.09
CA ILE A 25 -24.08 3.13 -1.52
C ILE A 25 -24.59 1.88 -2.24
N ASP A 26 -25.86 1.87 -2.67
CA ASP A 26 -26.43 0.71 -3.36
C ASP A 26 -25.92 0.61 -4.80
N GLY A 27 -25.72 1.74 -5.48
CA GLY A 27 -25.03 1.80 -6.78
C GLY A 27 -23.59 1.32 -6.68
N ALA A 28 -22.85 1.77 -5.66
CA ALA A 28 -21.49 1.34 -5.39
C ALA A 28 -21.44 -0.18 -5.15
N ALA A 29 -22.34 -0.72 -4.32
CA ALA A 29 -22.39 -2.14 -4.04
C ALA A 29 -22.64 -3.00 -5.29
N ARG A 30 -23.56 -2.57 -6.17
CA ARG A 30 -23.80 -3.26 -7.45
C ARG A 30 -22.57 -3.23 -8.35
N ALA A 31 -21.87 -2.10 -8.41
CA ALA A 31 -20.66 -1.96 -9.21
C ALA A 31 -19.51 -2.82 -8.68
N TYR A 32 -19.29 -2.89 -7.37
CA TYR A 32 -18.25 -3.77 -6.81
C TYR A 32 -18.61 -5.25 -6.89
N ALA A 33 -19.90 -5.62 -6.79
CA ALA A 33 -20.34 -6.97 -7.11
C ALA A 33 -20.03 -7.33 -8.57
N GLN A 34 -20.16 -6.38 -9.51
CA GLN A 34 -19.71 -6.56 -10.90
C GLN A 34 -18.21 -6.82 -10.99
N VAL A 35 -17.39 -6.04 -10.28
CA VAL A 35 -15.94 -6.20 -10.22
C VAL A 35 -15.58 -7.63 -9.82
N LEU A 36 -16.17 -8.15 -8.73
CA LEU A 36 -15.92 -9.51 -8.25
C LEU A 36 -16.37 -10.62 -9.23
N ARG A 37 -17.31 -10.33 -10.14
CA ARG A 37 -17.68 -11.28 -11.21
C ARG A 37 -16.67 -11.27 -12.37
N ILE A 38 -16.03 -10.13 -12.63
CA ILE A 38 -15.04 -9.97 -13.71
C ILE A 38 -13.68 -10.47 -13.24
N ASP A 39 -13.29 -10.12 -12.01
CA ASP A 39 -12.09 -10.58 -11.33
C ASP A 39 -12.43 -11.27 -10.00
N PRO A 40 -12.63 -12.59 -10.00
CA PRO A 40 -12.88 -13.36 -8.78
C PRO A 40 -11.70 -13.43 -7.81
N ASP A 41 -10.46 -13.16 -8.27
CA ASP A 41 -9.28 -13.11 -7.39
C ASP A 41 -9.25 -11.80 -6.57
N ASP A 42 -10.12 -10.84 -6.92
CA ASP A 42 -10.30 -9.54 -6.27
C ASP A 42 -9.02 -8.69 -6.19
N ARG A 43 -8.28 -8.54 -7.30
CA ARG A 43 -7.06 -7.69 -7.34
C ARG A 43 -7.32 -6.24 -6.96
N GLY A 44 -8.56 -5.76 -7.17
CA GLY A 44 -8.98 -4.41 -6.82
C GLY A 44 -9.45 -4.24 -5.37
N GLY A 45 -9.58 -5.31 -4.58
CA GLY A 45 -10.07 -5.23 -3.20
C GLY A 45 -11.54 -4.78 -3.07
N ALA A 46 -12.37 -5.10 -4.07
CA ALA A 46 -13.81 -4.82 -4.08
C ALA A 46 -14.54 -5.49 -2.90
N ALA A 47 -14.10 -6.66 -2.42
CA ALA A 47 -14.68 -7.30 -1.24
C ALA A 47 -14.45 -6.47 0.03
N VAL A 48 -13.27 -5.87 0.18
CA VAL A 48 -12.95 -4.96 1.31
C VAL A 48 -13.82 -3.71 1.27
N ARG A 49 -14.03 -3.13 0.09
CA ARG A 49 -14.93 -1.98 -0.09
C ARG A 49 -16.39 -2.31 0.24
N LEU A 50 -16.89 -3.45 -0.23
CA LEU A 50 -18.23 -3.93 0.11
C LEU A 50 -18.42 -4.13 1.62
N ALA A 51 -17.40 -4.66 2.30
CA ALA A 51 -17.41 -4.81 3.74
C ALA A 51 -17.42 -3.46 4.48
N ALA A 52 -16.59 -2.50 4.05
CA ALA A 52 -16.55 -1.15 4.62
C ALA A 52 -17.90 -0.41 4.49
N MET A 53 -18.68 -0.70 3.45
CA MET A 53 -20.03 -0.17 3.26
C MET A 53 -21.13 -0.97 4.00
N GLY A 54 -20.79 -2.04 4.73
CA GLY A 54 -21.76 -2.93 5.37
C GLY A 54 -22.66 -3.69 4.38
N ARG A 55 -22.16 -3.91 3.16
CA ARG A 55 -22.87 -4.60 2.06
C ARG A 55 -22.37 -6.02 1.82
N ALA A 56 -21.31 -6.43 2.48
CA ALA A 56 -20.79 -7.79 2.57
C ALA A 56 -20.14 -8.02 3.94
N PRO A 57 -19.96 -9.27 4.40
CA PRO A 57 -19.11 -9.55 5.54
C PRO A 57 -17.67 -9.13 5.26
N ALA A 58 -16.95 -8.68 6.29
CA ALA A 58 -15.52 -8.48 6.18
C ALA A 58 -14.82 -9.82 5.94
N PRO A 59 -13.89 -9.91 4.98
CA PRO A 59 -13.10 -11.12 4.83
C PRO A 59 -12.17 -11.29 6.03
N ASP A 60 -11.85 -12.53 6.39
CA ASP A 60 -10.96 -12.85 7.52
C ASP A 60 -9.56 -12.21 7.35
N ARG A 61 -9.15 -12.01 6.09
CA ARG A 61 -7.95 -11.28 5.68
C ARG A 61 -8.19 -10.61 4.33
N ALA A 62 -7.41 -9.58 4.00
CA ALA A 62 -7.39 -9.03 2.65
C ALA A 62 -7.05 -10.12 1.62
N PRO A 63 -7.68 -10.13 0.42
CA PRO A 63 -7.33 -11.05 -0.65
C PRO A 63 -5.84 -10.98 -1.01
N GLU A 64 -5.20 -12.11 -1.27
CA GLU A 64 -3.77 -12.15 -1.58
C GLU A 64 -3.44 -11.33 -2.84
N ALA A 65 -4.24 -11.47 -3.89
CA ALA A 65 -4.06 -10.74 -5.14
C ALA A 65 -4.28 -9.22 -4.97
N TYR A 66 -5.14 -8.81 -4.04
CA TYR A 66 -5.30 -7.40 -3.67
C TYR A 66 -4.04 -6.86 -3.01
N VAL A 67 -3.48 -7.60 -2.04
CA VAL A 67 -2.26 -7.22 -1.35
C VAL A 67 -1.10 -7.12 -2.35
N GLU A 68 -0.89 -8.15 -3.18
CA GLU A 68 0.17 -8.16 -4.19
C GLU A 68 0.06 -6.94 -5.13
N THR A 69 -1.14 -6.69 -5.67
CA THR A 69 -1.38 -5.55 -6.57
C THR A 69 -1.11 -4.21 -5.89
N LEU A 70 -1.50 -4.04 -4.62
CA LEU A 70 -1.20 -2.82 -3.86
C LEU A 70 0.31 -2.63 -3.66
N PHE A 71 1.03 -3.69 -3.30
CA PHE A 71 2.47 -3.61 -3.12
C PHE A 71 3.17 -3.25 -4.43
N ASP A 72 2.81 -3.89 -5.54
CA ASP A 72 3.39 -3.62 -6.86
C ASP A 72 3.13 -2.18 -7.33
N GLN A 73 1.91 -1.67 -7.15
CA GLN A 73 1.55 -0.30 -7.55
C GLN A 73 2.29 0.78 -6.74
N HIS A 74 2.65 0.47 -5.49
CA HIS A 74 3.31 1.43 -4.60
C HIS A 74 4.82 1.24 -4.49
N ALA A 75 5.38 0.12 -4.95
CA ALA A 75 6.78 -0.23 -4.76
C ALA A 75 7.75 0.86 -5.23
N GLU A 76 7.56 1.40 -6.44
CA GLU A 76 8.47 2.43 -7.00
C GLU A 76 8.40 3.78 -6.27
N ALA A 77 7.26 4.10 -5.68
CA ALA A 77 7.02 5.39 -5.02
C ALA A 77 7.00 5.30 -3.49
N PHE A 78 7.25 4.12 -2.92
CA PHE A 78 7.02 3.83 -1.50
C PHE A 78 7.79 4.79 -0.59
N ASP A 79 9.10 4.93 -0.83
CA ASP A 79 9.97 5.78 0.00
C ASP A 79 9.57 7.26 -0.09
N THR A 80 9.22 7.74 -1.29
CA THR A 80 8.72 9.10 -1.50
C THR A 80 7.41 9.34 -0.76
N ILE A 81 6.45 8.43 -0.85
CA ILE A 81 5.18 8.54 -0.10
C ILE A 81 5.47 8.56 1.40
N LEU A 82 6.30 7.64 1.88
CA LEU A 82 6.61 7.48 3.29
C LEU A 82 7.27 8.73 3.88
N VAL A 83 8.28 9.28 3.20
CA VAL A 83 9.04 10.45 3.67
C VAL A 83 8.29 11.76 3.39
N ASP A 84 7.90 12.00 2.14
CA ASP A 84 7.43 13.33 1.70
C ASP A 84 5.94 13.56 1.99
N GLN A 85 5.11 12.53 1.91
CA GLN A 85 3.66 12.67 2.11
C GLN A 85 3.23 12.31 3.54
N LEU A 86 3.78 11.23 4.10
CA LEU A 86 3.44 10.77 5.44
C LEU A 86 4.35 11.34 6.53
N GLY A 87 5.43 12.05 6.15
CA GLY A 87 6.31 12.73 7.10
C GLY A 87 7.08 11.78 8.01
N TYR A 88 7.43 10.59 7.50
CA TYR A 88 8.24 9.62 8.24
C TYR A 88 9.64 10.19 8.48
N ARG A 89 10.04 10.27 9.76
CA ARG A 89 11.28 10.95 10.20
C ARG A 89 12.15 10.14 11.17
N THR A 90 11.80 8.88 11.41
CA THR A 90 12.52 8.03 12.36
C THR A 90 14.02 7.89 12.04
N PRO A 91 14.46 7.75 10.77
CA PRO A 91 15.89 7.73 10.43
C PRO A 91 16.64 8.99 10.89
N GLU A 92 16.08 10.18 10.65
CA GLU A 92 16.65 11.47 11.02
C GLU A 92 16.68 11.68 12.53
N ASP A 93 15.58 11.31 13.20
CA ASP A 93 15.46 11.47 14.65
C ASP A 93 16.44 10.52 15.38
N LEU A 94 16.61 9.29 14.87
CA LEU A 94 17.61 8.36 15.36
C LEU A 94 19.03 8.89 15.17
N ARG A 95 19.34 9.42 13.98
CA ARG A 95 20.63 10.07 13.70
C ARG A 95 20.88 11.20 14.71
N ALA A 96 19.91 12.07 14.94
CA ALA A 96 20.03 13.18 15.87
C ALA A 96 20.32 12.69 17.30
N ALA A 97 19.65 11.63 17.75
CA ALA A 97 19.89 11.03 19.07
C ALA A 97 21.29 10.41 19.22
N LEU A 98 21.92 10.01 18.11
CA LEU A 98 23.26 9.45 18.07
C LEU A 98 24.37 10.51 17.85
N ALA A 99 24.01 11.78 17.70
CA ALA A 99 24.98 12.85 17.48
C ALA A 99 26.07 12.87 18.56
N GLY A 100 27.33 12.96 18.13
CA GLY A 100 28.51 12.97 19.01
C GLY A 100 28.91 11.61 19.61
N ARG A 101 28.22 10.52 19.25
CA ARG A 101 28.54 9.16 19.75
C ARG A 101 29.41 8.32 18.80
N GLY A 102 29.71 8.84 17.61
CA GLY A 102 30.48 8.17 16.56
C GLY A 102 31.82 8.84 16.24
N PRO A 103 32.53 8.38 15.19
CA PRO A 103 32.09 7.35 14.26
C PRO A 103 32.13 5.94 14.87
N PHE A 104 31.20 5.09 14.43
CA PHE A 104 31.14 3.67 14.77
C PHE A 104 32.02 2.86 13.82
N ALA A 105 32.61 1.77 14.31
CA ALA A 105 33.43 0.91 13.46
C ALA A 105 32.61 0.11 12.44
N ARG A 106 31.37 -0.25 12.78
CA ARG A 106 30.47 -1.07 11.98
C ARG A 106 29.02 -0.65 12.23
N LEU A 107 28.20 -0.72 11.17
CA LEU A 107 26.76 -0.54 11.21
C LEU A 107 26.10 -1.73 10.52
N LEU A 108 24.96 -2.18 11.02
CA LEU A 108 24.13 -3.21 10.39
C LEU A 108 22.69 -2.70 10.40
N ASP A 109 22.17 -2.36 9.22
CA ASP A 109 20.76 -2.02 9.06
C ASP A 109 19.97 -3.31 8.83
N LEU A 110 19.25 -3.75 9.86
CA LEU A 110 18.33 -4.90 9.82
C LEU A 110 16.91 -4.49 9.39
N GLY A 111 16.74 -3.32 8.77
CA GLY A 111 15.45 -2.70 8.51
C GLY A 111 14.41 -3.57 7.78
N CYS A 112 13.22 -3.01 7.57
CA CYS A 112 12.12 -3.69 6.90
C CYS A 112 12.15 -3.62 5.36
N GLY A 113 13.15 -2.97 4.75
CA GLY A 113 13.39 -3.01 3.30
C GLY A 113 13.68 -1.67 2.61
N THR A 114 13.43 -0.52 3.24
CA THR A 114 13.66 0.79 2.58
C THR A 114 15.11 1.27 2.61
N GLY A 115 15.92 0.78 3.55
CA GLY A 115 17.31 1.20 3.73
C GLY A 115 17.50 2.66 4.17
N LEU A 116 16.42 3.39 4.50
CA LEU A 116 16.46 4.81 4.87
C LEU A 116 17.31 5.05 6.13
N THR A 117 17.26 4.13 7.10
CA THR A 117 18.08 4.23 8.32
C THR A 117 19.56 4.04 8.02
N GLY A 118 19.93 3.04 7.21
CA GLY A 118 21.29 2.86 6.74
C GLY A 118 21.81 4.08 5.98
N ALA A 119 20.98 4.70 5.14
CA ALA A 119 21.32 5.93 4.43
C ALA A 119 21.54 7.11 5.39
N ALA A 120 20.65 7.31 6.37
CA ALA A 120 20.73 8.42 7.32
C ALA A 120 21.96 8.35 8.26
N LEU A 121 22.50 7.15 8.48
CA LEU A 121 23.65 6.90 9.35
C LEU A 121 24.95 6.61 8.56
N ALA A 122 24.93 6.76 7.23
CA ALA A 122 26.01 6.31 6.35
C ALA A 122 27.37 6.99 6.61
N ASP A 123 27.38 8.24 7.02
CA ASP A 123 28.58 9.02 7.39
C ASP A 123 29.05 8.77 8.83
N MET A 124 28.27 8.02 9.63
CA MET A 124 28.61 7.70 11.01
C MET A 124 29.37 6.39 11.16
N THR A 125 29.68 5.68 10.07
CA THR A 125 30.41 4.40 10.09
C THR A 125 31.44 4.30 8.97
N ALA A 126 32.52 3.54 9.19
CA ALA A 126 33.49 3.20 8.14
C ALA A 126 33.08 1.96 7.32
N HIS A 127 32.26 1.09 7.89
CA HIS A 127 31.78 -0.15 7.27
C HIS A 127 30.27 -0.28 7.45
N ARG A 128 29.57 -0.50 6.33
CA ARG A 128 28.13 -0.73 6.23
C ARG A 128 27.88 -2.11 5.66
#